data_AF-A0A813L777-F1
#
_entry.id   AF-A0A813L777-F1
#
_cell.length_a   1.000
_cell.length_b   1.000
_cell.length_c   1.000
_cell.angle_alpha   90.00
_cell.angle_beta   90.00
_cell.angle_gamma   90.00
#
_symmetry.space_group_name_H-M   'P 1'
#
loop_
_entity.id
_entity.type
_entity.pdbx_description
1 polymer ?
#
loop_
_entity_poly.entity_id
_entity_poly.type
_entity_poly.pdbx_seq_one_letter_code
_entity_poly.pdbx_strand_id
1 'polypeptide(L)'
;VTTADILPGEEICVCYLPSSTISDSVDERQAWTKETFGFGCQCVMCGSGPEAREFERHRVEMIQLKETIQKVVSDLGSASPELISAGLRAAERLLMLYQADKYGSPSKLRILGWEGYNLTVAGKRPEEETKSWAKIRHQSLVDAKGASSPE
;
A
#
# COMPACT_ATOMS: atom_id res chain seq x y z
N VAL A 1 -6.03 -10.45 14.48
CA VAL A 1 -4.81 -10.20 13.68
C VAL A 1 -4.57 -8.71 13.69
N THR A 2 -3.55 -8.25 14.39
CA THR A 2 -3.08 -6.86 14.27
C THR A 2 -2.27 -6.76 12.97
N THR A 3 -2.55 -5.74 12.15
CA THR A 3 -1.88 -5.58 10.85
C THR A 3 -0.66 -4.67 10.91
N ALA A 4 -0.27 -4.21 12.10
CA ALA A 4 0.87 -3.31 12.34
C ALA A 4 1.53 -3.63 13.69
N ASP A 5 2.83 -3.33 13.80
CA ASP A 5 3.57 -3.35 15.05
C ASP A 5 3.10 -2.19 15.95
N ILE A 6 2.83 -2.48 17.23
CA ILE A 6 2.33 -1.53 18.23
C ILE A 6 3.42 -1.28 19.27
N LEU A 7 3.84 -0.03 19.44
CA LEU A 7 4.88 0.37 20.38
C LEU A 7 4.32 0.55 21.81
N PRO A 8 5.15 0.43 22.87
CA PRO A 8 4.70 0.70 24.24
C PRO A 8 4.14 2.11 24.39
N GLY A 9 2.89 2.21 24.87
CA GLY A 9 2.19 3.48 25.07
C GLY A 9 1.34 3.94 23.88
N GLU A 10 1.36 3.24 22.75
CA GLU A 10 0.43 3.53 21.65
C GLU A 10 -1.00 3.05 21.96
N GLU A 11 -1.98 3.85 21.53
CA GLU A 11 -3.39 3.49 21.63
C GLU A 11 -3.74 2.39 20.63
N ILE A 12 -4.42 1.34 21.11
CA ILE A 12 -4.91 0.25 20.26
C ILE A 12 -6.28 0.63 19.72
N CYS A 13 -6.32 0.97 18.43
CA CYS A 13 -7.55 1.33 17.73
C CYS A 13 -8.11 0.13 16.94
N VAL A 14 -9.43 -0.03 16.93
CA VAL A 14 -10.14 -1.02 16.11
C VAL A 14 -11.16 -0.35 15.20
N CYS A 15 -11.36 -0.91 14.01
CA CYS A 15 -12.40 -0.42 13.10
C CYS A 15 -13.75 -1.02 13.49
N TYR A 16 -14.68 -0.17 13.93
CA TYR A 16 -16.04 -0.59 14.27
C TYR A 16 -16.97 -0.74 13.05
N LEU A 17 -16.58 -0.21 11.89
CA LEU A 17 -17.40 -0.27 10.69
C LEU A 17 -17.51 -1.72 10.19
N PRO A 18 -18.73 -2.20 9.89
CA PRO A 18 -18.91 -3.49 9.22
C PRO A 18 -18.13 -3.52 7.91
N SER A 19 -17.56 -4.67 7.52
CA SER A 19 -16.80 -4.78 6.27
C SER A 19 -17.58 -4.35 5.03
N SER A 20 -18.91 -4.50 5.05
CA SER A 20 -19.84 -4.03 4.01
C SER A 20 -20.03 -2.50 3.97
N THR A 21 -19.68 -1.82 5.06
CA THR A 21 -19.82 -0.37 5.28
C THR A 21 -18.46 0.32 5.37
N ILE A 22 -17.35 -0.43 5.22
CA ILE A 22 -16.05 0.13 4.86
C ILE A 22 -16.18 0.61 3.41
N SER A 23 -16.90 1.71 3.23
CA SER A 23 -16.97 2.43 1.96
C SER A 23 -15.83 3.43 1.89
N ASP A 24 -15.47 3.82 0.67
CA ASP A 24 -14.52 4.91 0.44
C ASP A 24 -15.09 6.27 0.90
N SER A 25 -16.40 6.39 1.16
CA SER A 25 -17.05 7.66 1.52
C SER A 25 -16.85 8.04 2.98
N VAL A 26 -16.20 9.20 3.21
CA VAL A 26 -16.06 9.81 4.54
C VAL A 26 -17.44 10.10 5.15
N ASP A 27 -18.37 10.60 4.35
CA ASP A 27 -19.69 11.01 4.81
C ASP A 27 -20.50 9.81 5.31
N GLU A 28 -20.42 8.67 4.61
CA GLU A 28 -21.10 7.44 5.02
C GLU A 28 -20.50 6.89 6.32
N ARG A 29 -19.16 6.89 6.45
CA ARG A 29 -18.49 6.46 7.68
C ARG A 29 -18.86 7.36 8.86
N GLN A 30 -18.83 8.68 8.67
CA GLN A 30 -19.19 9.65 9.70
C GLN A 30 -20.65 9.52 10.12
N ALA A 31 -21.57 9.43 9.15
CA ALA A 31 -22.99 9.23 9.41
C ALA A 31 -23.23 7.98 10.24
N TRP A 32 -22.64 6.84 9.83
CA TRP A 32 -22.78 5.58 10.53
C TRP A 32 -22.22 5.62 11.97
N THR A 33 -21.02 6.17 12.17
CA THR A 33 -20.45 6.31 13.53
C THR A 33 -21.27 7.24 14.42
N LYS A 34 -21.82 8.33 13.84
CA LYS A 34 -22.65 9.28 14.59
C LYS A 34 -23.99 8.67 14.98
N GLU A 35 -24.61 7.91 14.08
CA GLU A 35 -25.88 7.22 14.33
C GLU A 35 -25.72 6.09 15.36
N THR A 36 -24.65 5.30 15.25
CA THR A 36 -24.46 4.09 16.07
C THR A 36 -23.86 4.39 17.45
N PHE A 37 -22.90 5.31 17.52
CA PHE A 37 -22.10 5.56 18.72
C PHE A 37 -22.17 7.00 19.23
N GLY A 38 -22.87 7.90 18.53
CA GLY A 38 -23.06 9.29 18.96
C GLY A 38 -21.83 10.20 18.80
N PHE A 39 -20.77 9.77 18.11
CA PHE A 39 -19.59 10.60 17.85
C PHE A 39 -19.27 10.73 16.36
N GLY A 40 -18.64 11.84 15.97
CA GLY A 40 -18.09 12.02 14.62
C GLY A 40 -16.65 11.50 14.57
N CYS A 41 -16.37 10.52 13.73
CA CYS A 41 -15.04 9.96 13.59
C CYS A 41 -14.03 11.02 13.12
N GLN A 42 -12.95 11.21 13.88
CA GLN A 42 -11.83 12.12 13.58
C GLN A 42 -10.53 11.37 13.29
N CYS A 43 -10.61 10.07 12.98
CA CYS A 43 -9.42 9.31 12.61
C CYS A 43 -8.77 9.91 11.35
N VAL A 44 -7.55 9.50 11.03
CA VAL A 44 -6.79 10.02 9.89
C VAL A 44 -7.56 9.94 8.56
N MET A 45 -8.48 8.97 8.42
CA MET A 45 -9.36 8.83 7.25
C MET A 45 -10.57 9.77 7.21
N CYS A 46 -10.99 10.33 8.35
CA CYS A 46 -12.24 11.08 8.50
C CYS A 46 -12.04 12.51 9.03
N GLY A 47 -10.90 12.81 9.64
CA GLY A 47 -10.54 14.13 10.13
C GLY A 47 -10.18 15.10 9.00
N SER A 48 -10.12 16.39 9.32
CA SER A 48 -9.77 17.47 8.38
C SER A 48 -8.43 18.15 8.68
N GLY A 49 -7.70 17.61 9.66
CA GLY A 49 -6.39 18.10 10.10
C GLY A 49 -5.28 17.92 9.05
N PRO A 50 -4.12 18.57 9.24
CA PRO A 50 -2.99 18.50 8.30
C PRO A 50 -2.56 17.07 7.97
N GLU A 51 -2.48 16.21 9.00
CA GLU A 51 -2.13 14.80 8.90
C GLU A 51 -3.15 13.99 8.08
N ALA A 52 -4.46 14.25 8.27
CA ALA A 52 -5.52 13.60 7.50
C ALA A 52 -5.48 14.01 6.01
N ARG A 53 -5.16 15.28 5.73
CA ARG A 53 -4.99 15.75 4.35
C ARG A 53 -3.75 15.16 3.69
N GLU A 54 -2.66 15.02 4.42
CA GLU A 54 -1.44 14.38 3.93
C GLU A 54 -1.67 12.90 3.65
N PHE A 55 -2.31 12.22 4.60
CA PHE A 55 -2.75 10.85 4.42
C PHE A 55 -3.62 10.67 3.18
N GLU A 56 -4.64 11.51 2.97
CA GLU A 56 -5.51 11.36 1.80
C GLU A 56 -4.74 11.63 0.50
N ARG A 57 -3.82 12.61 0.47
CA ARG A 57 -2.94 12.80 -0.68
C ARG A 57 -2.11 11.55 -0.98
N HIS A 58 -1.47 10.96 0.04
CA HIS A 58 -0.68 9.75 -0.14
C HIS A 58 -1.55 8.57 -0.56
N ARG A 59 -2.76 8.44 0.00
CA ARG A 59 -3.72 7.38 -0.38
C ARG A 59 -4.11 7.48 -1.84
N VAL A 60 -4.50 8.67 -2.30
CA VAL A 60 -4.88 8.92 -3.69
C VAL A 60 -3.69 8.67 -4.63
N GLU A 61 -2.50 9.16 -4.26
CA GLU A 61 -1.28 8.92 -5.02
C GLU A 61 -1.00 7.40 -5.13
N MET A 62 -1.08 6.66 -4.02
CA MET A 62 -0.87 5.22 -4.01
C MET A 62 -1.86 4.46 -4.90
N ILE A 63 -3.13 4.88 -4.96
CA ILE A 63 -4.14 4.27 -5.83
C ILE A 63 -3.75 4.48 -7.30
N GLN A 64 -3.44 5.71 -7.69
CA GLN A 64 -3.04 6.05 -9.06
C GLN A 64 -1.76 5.31 -9.50
N LEU A 65 -0.78 5.18 -8.59
CA LEU A 65 0.44 4.43 -8.84
C LEU A 65 0.15 2.95 -9.06
N LYS A 66 -0.71 2.33 -8.23
CA LYS A 66 -1.12 0.92 -8.39
C LYS A 66 -1.83 0.67 -9.71
N GLU A 67 -2.77 1.54 -10.08
CA GLU A 67 -3.49 1.43 -11.35
C GLU A 67 -2.52 1.52 -12.54
N THR A 68 -1.55 2.43 -12.46
CA THR A 68 -0.50 2.57 -13.48
C THR A 68 0.32 1.29 -13.59
N ILE A 69 0.78 0.74 -12.47
CA ILE A 69 1.57 -0.50 -12.43
C ILE A 69 0.74 -1.66 -12.99
N GLN A 70 -0.49 -1.86 -12.50
CA GLN A 70 -1.36 -2.96 -12.93
C GLN A 70 -1.64 -2.92 -14.43
N LYS A 71 -1.94 -1.75 -14.98
CA LYS A 71 -2.19 -1.58 -16.42
C LYS A 71 -0.96 -1.95 -17.26
N VAL A 72 0.24 -1.55 -16.84
CA VAL A 72 1.46 -1.91 -17.57
C VAL A 72 1.78 -3.39 -17.40
N VAL A 73 1.58 -3.94 -16.20
CA VAL A 73 1.84 -5.36 -15.88
C VAL A 73 0.89 -6.29 -16.65
N SER A 74 -0.40 -5.95 -16.77
CA SER A 74 -1.37 -6.75 -17.55
C SER A 74 -1.01 -6.82 -19.03
N ASP A 75 -0.43 -5.74 -19.55
CA ASP A 75 -0.17 -5.56 -20.98
C ASP A 75 1.31 -5.74 -21.34
N LEU A 76 2.12 -6.37 -20.47
CA LEU A 76 3.58 -6.47 -20.63
C LEU A 76 4.04 -7.05 -21.98
N GLY A 77 3.26 -7.95 -22.56
CA GLY A 77 3.57 -8.54 -23.88
C GLY A 77 3.49 -7.55 -25.04
N SER A 78 2.79 -6.43 -24.86
CA SER A 78 2.56 -5.40 -25.87
C SER A 78 2.94 -3.99 -25.43
N ALA A 79 3.37 -3.82 -24.17
CA ALA A 79 3.73 -2.53 -23.61
C ALA A 79 4.97 -1.93 -24.29
N SER A 80 4.91 -0.64 -24.62
CA SER A 80 6.07 0.06 -25.17
C SER A 80 7.16 0.27 -24.10
N PRO A 81 8.43 0.46 -24.49
CA PRO A 81 9.51 0.75 -23.55
C PRO A 81 9.24 1.97 -22.64
N GLU A 82 8.53 2.98 -23.15
CA GLU A 82 8.16 4.17 -22.40
C GLU A 82 7.13 3.85 -21.31
N LEU A 83 6.13 3.02 -21.63
CA LEU A 83 5.14 2.55 -20.67
C LEU A 83 5.77 1.67 -19.59
N ILE A 84 6.68 0.77 -19.95
CA ILE A 84 7.45 -0.02 -18.98
C ILE A 84 8.25 0.89 -18.06
N SER A 85 8.90 1.91 -18.62
CA SER A 85 9.65 2.91 -17.84
C SER A 85 8.74 3.71 -16.89
N ALA A 86 7.54 4.05 -17.32
CA ALA A 86 6.54 4.72 -16.48
C ALA A 86 6.06 3.81 -15.34
N GLY A 87 5.79 2.53 -15.63
CA GLY A 87 5.44 1.53 -14.63
C GLY A 87 6.53 1.35 -13.58
N LEU A 88 7.80 1.31 -13.98
CA LEU A 88 8.94 1.22 -13.04
C LEU A 88 9.01 2.44 -12.12
N ARG A 89 8.95 3.66 -12.65
CA ARG A 89 8.93 4.88 -11.83
C ARG A 89 7.75 4.88 -10.86
N ALA A 90 6.59 4.40 -11.29
CA ALA A 90 5.43 4.28 -10.43
C ALA A 90 5.66 3.26 -9.30
N ALA A 91 6.28 2.12 -9.60
CA ALA A 91 6.64 1.11 -8.61
C ALA A 91 7.66 1.62 -7.58
N GLU A 92 8.70 2.33 -8.04
CA GLU A 92 9.71 2.96 -7.17
C GLU A 92 9.06 3.99 -6.23
N ARG A 93 8.19 4.85 -6.77
CA ARG A 93 7.48 5.84 -5.96
C ARG A 93 6.57 5.18 -4.93
N LEU A 94 5.84 4.13 -5.33
CA LEU A 94 4.98 3.38 -4.41
C LEU A 94 5.78 2.67 -3.32
N LEU A 95 6.98 2.17 -3.63
CA LEU A 95 7.89 1.58 -2.66
C LEU A 95 8.33 2.61 -1.61
N MET A 96 8.68 3.82 -2.05
CA MET A 96 9.05 4.91 -1.13
C MET A 96 7.89 5.26 -0.19
N LEU A 97 6.65 5.36 -0.69
CA LEU A 97 5.47 5.62 0.14
C LEU A 97 5.22 4.50 1.15
N TYR A 98 5.40 3.24 0.76
CA TYR A 98 5.28 2.11 1.69
C TYR A 98 6.33 2.11 2.80
N GLN A 99 7.55 2.56 2.50
CA GLN A 99 8.63 2.65 3.48
C GLN A 99 8.49 3.85 4.42
N ALA A 100 8.06 5.00 3.90
CA ALA A 100 7.91 6.22 4.68
C ALA A 100 6.79 6.12 5.73
N ASP A 101 5.62 5.60 5.32
CA ASP A 101 4.41 5.73 6.13
C ASP A 101 4.01 4.42 6.85
N LYS A 102 4.94 3.45 6.96
CA LYS A 102 4.68 2.10 7.50
C LYS A 102 3.50 1.36 6.84
N TYR A 103 3.03 1.79 5.66
CA TYR A 103 1.93 1.13 4.92
C TYR A 103 2.34 -0.17 4.24
N GLY A 104 3.65 -0.42 4.13
CA GLY A 104 4.24 -1.59 3.52
C GLY A 104 4.07 -2.84 4.37
N SER A 105 2.88 -3.45 4.36
CA SER A 105 2.75 -4.81 4.90
C SER A 105 3.61 -5.77 4.06
N PRO A 106 4.13 -6.87 4.64
CA PRO A 106 4.92 -7.86 3.91
C PRO A 106 4.21 -8.34 2.64
N SER A 107 2.89 -8.55 2.69
CA SER A 107 2.08 -8.93 1.53
C SER A 107 2.08 -7.90 0.41
N LYS A 108 2.00 -6.60 0.74
CA LYS A 108 2.02 -5.51 -0.25
C LYS A 108 3.40 -5.36 -0.89
N LEU A 109 4.46 -5.42 -0.08
CA LEU A 109 5.84 -5.37 -0.56
C LEU A 109 6.18 -6.58 -1.43
N ARG A 110 5.61 -7.75 -1.13
CA ARG A 110 5.76 -8.96 -1.96
C ARG A 110 5.15 -8.78 -3.35
N ILE A 111 3.93 -8.25 -3.43
CA ILE A 111 3.24 -8.00 -4.70
C ILE A 111 4.03 -6.96 -5.51
N LEU A 112 4.37 -5.83 -4.88
CA LEU A 112 5.12 -4.77 -5.53
C LEU A 112 6.51 -5.23 -6.00
N GLY A 113 7.20 -6.04 -5.18
CA GLY A 113 8.48 -6.65 -5.53
C GLY A 113 8.40 -7.56 -6.76
N TRP A 114 7.29 -8.31 -6.89
CA TRP A 114 7.02 -9.12 -8.08
C TRP A 114 6.71 -8.27 -9.32
N GLU A 115 5.91 -7.23 -9.18
CA GLU A 115 5.57 -6.31 -10.27
C GLU A 115 6.80 -5.56 -10.78
N GLY A 116 7.62 -4.99 -9.89
CA GLY A 116 8.87 -4.34 -10.24
C GLY A 116 9.88 -5.28 -10.92
N TYR A 117 9.96 -6.54 -10.47
CA TYR A 117 10.77 -7.57 -11.14
C TYR A 117 10.29 -7.81 -12.59
N ASN A 118 8.98 -8.00 -12.81
CA ASN A 118 8.47 -8.24 -14.16
C ASN A 118 8.71 -7.03 -15.08
N LEU A 119 8.54 -5.82 -14.56
CA LEU A 119 8.79 -4.58 -15.29
C LEU A 119 10.27 -4.41 -15.66
N THR A 120 11.20 -4.74 -14.76
CA THR A 120 12.65 -4.66 -15.04
C THR A 120 13.08 -5.69 -16.08
N VAL A 121 12.57 -6.92 -16.01
CA VAL A 121 12.81 -7.96 -17.02
C VAL A 121 12.27 -7.55 -18.39
N ALA A 122 11.02 -7.10 -18.46
CA ALA A 122 10.40 -6.67 -19.72
C ALA A 122 11.11 -5.44 -20.33
N GLY A 123 11.54 -4.51 -19.48
CA GLY A 123 12.29 -3.31 -19.89
C GLY A 123 13.76 -3.57 -20.22
N LYS A 124 14.24 -4.81 -20.11
CA LYS A 124 15.66 -5.19 -20.28
C LYS A 124 16.58 -4.30 -19.45
N ARG A 125 16.17 -4.01 -18.21
CA ARG A 125 16.94 -3.19 -17.28
C ARG A 125 18.24 -3.90 -16.86
N PRO A 126 19.22 -3.16 -16.33
CA PRO A 126 20.43 -3.75 -15.78
C PRO A 126 20.11 -4.87 -14.77
N GLU A 127 20.96 -5.89 -14.75
CA GLU A 127 20.77 -7.07 -13.90
C GLU A 127 20.67 -6.70 -12.42
N GLU A 128 21.45 -5.71 -11.97
CA GLU A 128 21.46 -5.23 -10.59
C GLU A 128 20.11 -4.62 -10.17
N GLU A 129 19.45 -3.89 -11.07
CA GLU A 129 18.11 -3.33 -10.82
C GLU A 129 17.08 -4.47 -10.70
N THR A 130 17.14 -5.45 -11.60
CA THR A 130 16.28 -6.64 -11.57
C THR A 130 16.46 -7.44 -10.27
N LYS A 131 17.71 -7.63 -9.83
CA LYS A 131 18.04 -8.31 -8.56
C LYS A 131 17.51 -7.54 -7.35
N SER A 132 17.53 -6.21 -7.37
CA SER A 132 17.03 -5.39 -6.26
C SER A 132 15.54 -5.65 -5.99
N TRP A 133 14.72 -5.72 -7.05
CA TRP A 133 13.29 -6.04 -6.95
C TRP A 133 13.03 -7.48 -6.51
N ALA A 134 13.82 -8.43 -7.01
CA ALA A 134 13.77 -9.82 -6.56
C ALA A 134 14.10 -9.94 -5.05
N LYS A 135 15.06 -9.16 -4.56
CA LYS A 135 15.43 -9.10 -3.14
C LYS A 135 14.31 -8.55 -2.27
N ILE A 136 13.63 -7.47 -2.71
CA ILE A 136 12.46 -6.93 -1.99
C ILE A 136 11.38 -8.00 -1.83
N ARG A 137 11.05 -8.71 -2.92
CA ARG A 137 10.10 -9.82 -2.87
C ARG A 137 10.55 -10.92 -1.92
N HIS A 138 11.82 -11.32 -1.98
CA HIS A 138 12.35 -12.38 -1.11
C HIS A 138 12.30 -11.98 0.37
N GLN A 139 12.77 -10.78 0.71
CA GLN A 139 12.77 -10.28 2.09
C GLN A 139 11.35 -10.26 2.67
N SER A 140 10.39 -9.75 1.91
CA SER A 140 8.98 -9.73 2.35
C SER A 140 8.38 -11.11 2.62
N LEU A 141 8.87 -12.16 1.94
CA LEU A 141 8.46 -13.55 2.20
C LEU A 141 9.08 -14.09 3.49
N VAL A 142 10.32 -13.72 3.79
CA VAL A 142 10.99 -14.06 5.05
C VAL A 142 10.28 -13.38 6.21
N ASP A 143 10.02 -12.08 6.11
CA ASP A 143 9.35 -11.28 7.15
C ASP A 143 7.94 -11.83 7.44
N ALA A 144 7.18 -12.20 6.40
CA ALA A 144 5.85 -12.80 6.56
C ALA A 144 5.89 -14.15 7.30
N LYS A 145 6.93 -14.96 7.10
CA LYS A 145 7.11 -16.25 7.79
C LYS A 145 7.55 -16.06 9.24
N GLY A 146 8.44 -15.10 9.50
CA GLY A 146 8.89 -14.75 10.85
C GLY A 146 7.74 -14.30 11.75
N ALA A 147 6.81 -13.50 11.22
CA ALA A 147 5.63 -13.05 11.95
C ALA A 147 4.62 -14.16 12.31
N SER A 148 4.71 -15.33 11.68
CA SER A 148 3.80 -16.47 11.91
C SER A 148 4.29 -17.50 12.94
N SER A 149 5.45 -17.29 13.57
CA SER A 149 5.94 -18.14 14.67
C SER A 149 5.97 -17.36 16.00
N PRO A 150 4.84 -17.32 16.75
CA PRO A 150 4.88 -16.98 18.16
C PRO A 150 5.25 -18.24 18.97
N GLU A 151 6.40 -18.18 19.67
CA GLU A 151 6.69 -19.06 20.83
C GLU A 151 5.85 -18.64 22.05
#